data_AF-A0A132NIC8-F1
#
_entry.id   AF-A0A132NIC8-F1
#
_cell.length_a   1.000
_cell.length_b   1.000
_cell.length_c   1.000
_cell.angle_alpha   90.00
_cell.angle_beta   90.00
_cell.angle_gamma   90.00
#
_symmetry.space_group_name_H-M   'P 1'
#
loop_
_entity.id
_entity.type
_entity.pdbx_description
1 polymer ?
#
loop_
_entity_poly.entity_id
_entity_poly.type
_entity_poly.pdbx_seq_one_letter_code
_entity_poly.pdbx_strand_id
1 'polypeptide(L)'
;MNNLERLIAHLDPQSARFATAALDWLLPQGGDLDDLTQIELQDFLWLQLPAVWPVPIELQLQVAEALAELFTLSGHRRLAEVCRSPRTRAVFGAWAEGLGLTAYRQAMEASGVEPPNTGRITWSHVMGAGEGEVRREIGRLLEARIDQDAVRAGSWEWRAYAAELTDEFLVTPHERWPGRLPLQVVEEARLRLWLLHGSPGRRVLLQPVVPQLTREAEPSPEALAMLEPLRWLLERLRAGLVLTKTGRLPLSVVTPAAALFGWTRDRPPRSEQEVPRLSAAFALLRAAGLVRIEHRRAYTTALGNRAIGEPA
;
A
#
# COMPACT_ATOMS: atom_id res chain seq x y z
N MET A 1 38.36 1.94 4.07
CA MET A 1 37.67 1.78 5.36
C MET A 1 36.39 2.58 5.30
N ASN A 2 35.25 1.91 5.18
CA ASN A 2 33.93 2.55 5.10
C ASN A 2 33.61 3.26 6.44
N ASN A 3 32.71 4.25 6.43
CA ASN A 3 32.33 5.01 7.64
C ASN A 3 31.85 4.08 8.77
N LEU A 4 31.08 3.04 8.41
CA LEU A 4 30.60 2.01 9.33
C LEU A 4 31.74 1.24 10.01
N GLU A 5 32.76 0.84 9.26
CA GLU A 5 33.93 0.13 9.82
C GLU A 5 34.69 1.00 10.83
N ARG A 6 34.75 2.32 10.58
CA ARG A 6 35.34 3.27 11.54
C ARG A 6 34.53 3.34 12.82
N LEU A 7 33.20 3.42 12.74
CA LEU A 7 32.33 3.49 13.91
C LEU A 7 32.43 2.21 14.75
N ILE A 8 32.40 1.04 14.11
CA ILE A 8 32.55 -0.26 14.80
C ILE A 8 33.91 -0.36 15.52
N ALA A 9 34.98 0.20 14.95
CA ALA A 9 36.30 0.21 15.59
C ALA A 9 36.38 1.05 16.87
N HIS A 10 35.39 1.92 17.15
CA HIS A 10 35.31 2.67 18.41
C HIS A 10 34.59 1.91 19.53
N LEU A 11 33.94 0.79 19.22
CA LEU A 11 33.32 -0.09 20.21
C LEU A 11 34.38 -0.98 20.86
N ASP A 12 34.08 -1.51 22.05
CA ASP A 12 34.90 -2.57 22.62
C ASP A 12 34.84 -3.84 21.73
N PRO A 13 35.84 -4.75 21.80
CA PRO A 13 35.93 -5.87 20.87
C PRO A 13 34.72 -6.82 20.90
N GLN A 14 34.01 -6.93 22.03
CA GLN A 14 32.84 -7.80 22.14
C GLN A 14 31.61 -7.10 21.53
N SER A 15 31.37 -5.84 21.87
CA SER A 15 30.28 -5.05 21.28
C SER A 15 30.45 -4.89 19.76
N ALA A 16 31.68 -4.68 19.29
CA ALA A 16 31.99 -4.65 17.85
C ALA A 16 31.56 -5.94 17.14
N ARG A 17 31.81 -7.12 17.74
CA ARG A 17 31.39 -8.40 17.14
C ARG A 17 29.87 -8.54 17.09
N PHE A 18 29.18 -8.16 18.16
CA PHE A 18 27.72 -8.24 18.19
C PHE A 18 27.06 -7.26 17.22
N ALA A 19 27.54 -6.02 17.17
CA ALA A 19 27.06 -5.02 16.23
C ALA A 19 27.28 -5.47 14.79
N THR A 20 28.47 -5.96 14.43
CA THR A 20 28.74 -6.48 13.09
C THR A 20 27.79 -7.63 12.71
N ALA A 21 27.62 -8.62 13.58
CA ALA A 21 26.74 -9.75 13.30
C ALA A 21 25.27 -9.32 13.10
N ALA A 22 24.80 -8.35 13.89
CA ALA A 22 23.45 -7.82 13.76
C ALA A 22 23.28 -6.98 12.47
N LEU A 23 24.29 -6.20 12.09
CA LEU A 23 24.26 -5.40 10.88
C LEU A 23 24.33 -6.25 9.61
N ASP A 24 25.14 -7.32 9.60
CA ASP A 24 25.17 -8.29 8.50
C ASP A 24 23.80 -8.94 8.25
N TRP A 25 22.96 -8.97 9.29
CA TRP A 25 21.58 -9.45 9.21
C TRP A 25 20.59 -8.35 8.78
N LEU A 26 20.73 -7.15 9.35
CA LEU A 26 19.81 -6.03 9.15
C LEU A 26 19.97 -5.36 7.79
N LEU A 27 21.21 -5.16 7.36
CA LEU A 27 21.52 -4.38 6.17
C LEU A 27 21.77 -5.30 4.97
N PRO A 28 21.22 -4.97 3.79
CA PRO A 28 21.67 -5.61 2.57
C PRO A 28 23.16 -5.33 2.35
N GLN A 29 23.84 -6.17 1.56
CA GLN A 29 25.27 -5.97 1.30
C GLN A 29 25.53 -4.58 0.69
N GLY A 30 26.33 -3.78 1.38
CA GLY A 30 26.66 -2.41 1.00
C GLY A 30 25.64 -1.35 1.44
N GLY A 31 24.63 -1.71 2.24
CA GLY A 31 23.69 -0.75 2.84
C GLY A 31 24.33 0.13 3.92
N ASP A 32 23.76 1.31 4.14
CA ASP A 32 24.19 2.24 5.18
C ASP A 32 23.23 2.23 6.38
N LEU A 33 23.68 2.72 7.53
CA LEU A 33 22.85 2.93 8.71
C LEU A 33 21.70 3.90 8.44
N ASP A 34 21.92 4.89 7.56
CA ASP A 34 20.91 5.87 7.18
C ASP A 34 19.71 5.24 6.43
N ASP A 35 19.88 4.05 5.85
CA ASP A 35 18.80 3.30 5.19
C ASP A 35 17.93 2.53 6.20
N LEU A 36 18.44 2.29 7.41
CA LEU A 36 17.82 1.46 8.43
C LEU A 36 16.67 2.22 9.12
N THR A 37 15.49 1.60 9.10
CA THR A 37 14.29 2.17 9.73
C THR A 37 14.04 1.61 11.14
N GLN A 38 13.26 2.33 11.94
CA GLN A 38 12.81 1.83 13.24
C GLN A 38 12.04 0.51 13.09
N ILE A 39 11.20 0.37 12.06
CA ILE A 39 10.38 -0.83 11.87
C ILE A 39 11.25 -2.07 11.60
N GLU A 40 12.33 -1.93 10.82
CA GLU A 40 13.30 -3.00 10.56
C GLU A 40 14.09 -3.38 11.81
N LEU A 41 14.55 -2.39 12.58
CA LEU A 41 15.23 -2.64 13.84
C LEU A 41 14.31 -3.34 14.85
N GLN A 42 13.03 -2.96 14.91
CA GLN A 42 12.04 -3.58 15.79
C GLN A 42 11.71 -5.01 15.36
N ASP A 43 11.53 -5.27 14.06
CA ASP A 43 11.38 -6.64 13.54
C ASP A 43 12.60 -7.51 13.94
N PHE A 44 13.81 -6.97 13.81
CA PHE A 44 15.02 -7.67 14.20
C PHE A 44 15.07 -7.96 15.70
N LEU A 45 15.01 -6.92 16.53
CA LEU A 45 15.16 -7.06 17.98
C LEU A 45 14.02 -7.88 18.57
N TRP A 46 12.78 -7.67 18.16
CA TRP A 46 11.62 -8.20 18.88
C TRP A 46 11.11 -9.54 18.32
N LEU A 47 11.51 -9.92 17.10
CA LEU A 47 11.13 -11.17 16.47
C LEU A 47 12.35 -11.99 16.04
N GLN A 48 13.23 -11.46 15.20
CA GLN A 48 14.25 -12.29 14.55
C GLN A 48 15.36 -12.72 15.50
N LEU A 49 15.91 -11.79 16.28
CA LEU A 49 16.94 -12.07 17.27
C LEU A 49 16.50 -13.15 18.28
N PRO A 50 15.32 -13.05 18.93
CA PRO A 50 14.91 -14.07 19.89
C PRO A 50 14.35 -15.37 19.25
N ALA A 51 13.75 -15.31 18.06
CA ALA A 51 13.12 -16.49 17.44
C ALA A 51 14.04 -17.29 16.51
N VAL A 52 15.03 -16.63 15.90
CA VAL A 52 15.89 -17.21 14.87
C VAL A 52 17.30 -17.47 15.39
N TRP A 53 17.82 -16.59 16.26
CA TRP A 53 19.17 -16.77 16.79
C TRP A 53 19.12 -17.63 18.06
N PRO A 54 19.89 -18.73 18.15
CA PRO A 54 19.88 -19.63 19.30
C PRO A 54 20.73 -19.06 20.45
N VAL A 55 20.35 -17.88 20.98
CA VAL A 55 21.09 -17.17 22.03
C VAL A 55 20.20 -16.89 23.25
N PRO A 56 20.75 -17.02 24.47
CA PRO A 56 20.03 -16.71 25.71
C PRO A 56 19.76 -15.20 25.85
N ILE A 57 18.83 -14.85 26.73
CA ILE A 57 18.37 -13.46 26.93
C ILE A 57 19.51 -12.49 27.28
N GLU A 58 20.52 -12.93 28.02
CA GLU A 58 21.67 -12.12 28.38
C GLU A 58 22.46 -11.70 27.13
N LEU A 59 22.61 -12.61 26.16
CA LEU A 59 23.25 -12.30 24.88
C LEU A 59 22.35 -11.43 24.00
N GLN A 60 21.03 -11.62 24.03
CA GLN A 60 20.09 -10.74 23.31
C GLN A 60 20.20 -9.29 23.81
N LEU A 61 20.31 -9.09 25.13
CA LEU A 61 20.52 -7.78 25.74
C LEU A 61 21.88 -7.18 25.39
N GLN A 62 22.94 -7.98 25.31
CA GLN A 62 24.26 -7.51 24.86
C GLN A 62 24.26 -7.08 23.39
N VAL A 63 23.56 -7.81 22.51
CA VAL A 63 23.38 -7.40 21.11
C VAL A 63 22.61 -6.07 21.02
N ALA A 64 21.53 -5.93 21.80
CA ALA A 64 20.78 -4.68 21.84
C ALA A 64 21.63 -3.50 22.34
N GLU A 65 22.43 -3.68 23.40
CA GLU A 65 23.31 -2.62 23.90
C GLU A 65 24.42 -2.25 22.89
N ALA A 66 25.05 -3.24 22.26
CA ALA A 66 26.06 -2.99 21.23
C ALA A 66 25.52 -2.19 20.04
N LEU A 67 24.30 -2.50 19.59
CA LEU A 67 23.60 -1.70 18.59
C LEU A 67 23.29 -0.29 19.11
N ALA A 68 22.85 -0.16 20.37
CA ALA A 68 22.55 1.15 20.96
C ALA A 68 23.78 2.06 21.02
N GLU A 69 24.95 1.52 21.38
CA GLU A 69 26.22 2.24 21.36
C GLU A 69 26.58 2.70 19.95
N LEU A 70 26.48 1.80 18.97
CA LEU A 70 26.74 2.15 17.57
C LEU A 70 25.80 3.25 17.05
N PHE A 71 24.50 3.13 17.32
CA PHE A 71 23.51 4.13 16.94
C PHE A 71 23.74 5.46 17.66
N THR A 72 24.22 5.43 18.91
CA THR A 72 24.61 6.65 19.63
C THR A 72 25.80 7.33 18.95
N LEU A 73 26.83 6.57 18.56
CA LEU A 73 28.03 7.09 17.89
C LEU A 73 27.73 7.66 16.49
N SER A 74 26.78 7.06 15.77
CA SER A 74 26.37 7.49 14.43
C SER A 74 25.29 8.59 14.43
N GLY A 75 24.76 8.98 15.59
CA GLY A 75 23.71 10.01 15.69
C GLY A 75 22.28 9.51 15.50
N HIS A 76 22.06 8.20 15.34
CA HIS A 76 20.76 7.55 15.22
C HIS A 76 20.05 7.39 16.58
N ARG A 77 19.80 8.51 17.26
CA ARG A 77 19.30 8.54 18.65
C ARG A 77 18.05 7.69 18.87
N ARG A 78 17.07 7.78 17.96
CA ARG A 78 15.80 7.05 18.07
C ARG A 78 15.99 5.53 18.01
N LEU A 79 16.87 5.06 17.12
CA LEU A 79 17.23 3.64 17.03
C LEU A 79 17.94 3.18 18.32
N ALA A 80 18.86 3.99 18.86
CA ALA A 80 19.51 3.71 20.14
C ALA A 80 18.50 3.63 21.30
N GLU A 81 17.50 4.51 21.32
CA GLU A 81 16.43 4.51 22.32
C GLU A 81 15.56 3.25 22.22
N VAL A 82 15.26 2.75 21.02
CA VAL A 82 14.56 1.47 20.83
C VAL A 82 15.36 0.32 21.43
N CYS A 83 16.65 0.22 21.12
CA CYS A 83 17.54 -0.81 21.67
C CYS A 83 17.52 -0.84 23.20
N ARG A 84 17.62 0.33 23.85
CA ARG A 84 17.65 0.47 25.32
C ARG A 84 16.26 0.52 25.98
N SER A 85 15.19 0.46 25.20
CA SER A 85 13.85 0.67 25.74
C SER A 85 13.44 -0.43 26.72
N PRO A 86 12.69 -0.10 27.80
CA PRO A 86 12.08 -1.10 28.66
C PRO A 86 11.20 -2.10 27.89
N ARG A 87 10.62 -1.65 26.76
CA ARG A 87 9.81 -2.49 25.85
C ARG A 87 10.65 -3.60 25.22
N THR A 88 11.84 -3.29 24.71
CA THR A 88 12.75 -4.30 24.14
C THR A 88 13.09 -5.38 25.17
N ARG A 89 13.43 -4.97 26.41
CA ARG A 89 13.69 -5.92 27.50
C ARG A 89 12.46 -6.78 27.84
N ALA A 90 11.28 -6.17 27.88
CA ALA A 90 10.03 -6.89 28.15
C ALA A 90 9.70 -7.92 27.06
N VAL A 91 9.94 -7.60 25.79
CA VAL A 91 9.75 -8.55 24.69
C VAL A 91 10.72 -9.73 24.80
N PHE A 92 12.00 -9.49 25.08
CA PHE A 92 12.95 -10.58 25.30
C PHE A 92 12.54 -11.49 26.46
N GLY A 93 12.07 -10.92 27.57
CA GLY A 93 11.53 -11.69 28.70
C GLY A 93 10.34 -12.56 28.28
N ALA A 94 9.40 -12.01 27.51
CA ALA A 94 8.23 -12.75 27.03
C ALA A 94 8.60 -13.94 26.12
N TRP A 95 9.69 -13.86 25.36
CA TRP A 95 10.18 -15.00 24.57
C TRP A 95 10.63 -16.17 25.46
N ALA A 96 11.28 -15.90 26.59
CA ALA A 96 11.66 -16.93 27.56
C ALA A 96 10.44 -17.62 28.20
N GLU A 97 9.31 -16.93 28.28
CA GLU A 97 8.05 -17.43 28.83
C GLU A 97 7.11 -18.05 27.77
N GLY A 98 7.53 -18.13 26.50
CA GLY A 98 6.71 -18.66 25.40
C GLY A 98 5.60 -17.71 24.92
N LEU A 99 5.62 -16.44 25.33
CA LEU A 99 4.66 -15.40 24.95
C LEU A 99 5.22 -14.39 23.94
N GLY A 100 6.42 -14.65 23.41
CA GLY A 100 7.20 -13.71 22.60
C GLY A 100 6.46 -13.14 21.38
N LEU A 101 5.74 -13.98 20.61
CA LEU A 101 5.02 -13.51 19.42
C LEU A 101 3.88 -12.54 19.76
N THR A 102 3.20 -12.76 20.89
CA THR A 102 2.14 -11.86 21.38
C THR A 102 2.73 -10.54 21.87
N ALA A 103 3.82 -10.60 22.65
CA ALA A 103 4.51 -9.42 23.16
C ALA A 103 5.10 -8.58 22.01
N TYR A 104 5.70 -9.22 21.00
CA TYR A 104 6.16 -8.58 19.78
C TYR A 104 5.05 -7.79 19.08
N ARG A 105 3.89 -8.41 18.82
CA ARG A 105 2.77 -7.75 18.13
C ARG A 105 2.26 -6.54 18.90
N GLN A 106 2.10 -6.66 20.21
CA GLN A 106 1.68 -5.55 21.07
C GLN A 106 2.73 -4.43 21.09
N ALA A 107 4.02 -4.78 21.11
CA ALA A 107 5.11 -3.83 21.06
C ALA A 107 5.16 -3.06 19.74
N MET A 108 4.93 -3.74 18.60
CA MET A 108 4.85 -3.13 17.27
C MET A 108 3.65 -2.18 17.16
N GLU A 109 2.46 -2.59 17.59
CA GLU A 109 1.30 -1.70 17.57
C GLU A 109 1.52 -0.45 18.44
N ALA A 110 2.15 -0.62 19.61
CA ALA A 110 2.46 0.47 20.53
C ALA A 110 3.65 1.35 20.10
N SER A 111 4.44 0.95 19.10
CA SER A 111 5.58 1.75 18.62
C SER A 111 5.15 2.88 17.68
N GLY A 112 3.95 2.77 17.11
CA GLY A 112 3.37 3.77 16.20
C GLY A 112 3.89 3.70 14.77
N VAL A 113 4.92 2.89 14.49
CA VAL A 113 5.45 2.71 13.12
C VAL A 113 4.89 1.48 12.41
N GLU A 114 4.14 0.61 13.11
CA GLU A 114 3.42 -0.49 12.47
C GLU A 114 2.21 0.05 11.71
N PRO A 115 2.08 -0.20 10.39
CA PRO A 115 0.93 0.21 9.61
C PRO A 115 -0.37 -0.40 10.18
N PRO A 116 -1.39 0.42 10.50
CA PRO A 116 -2.66 -0.11 11.00
C PRO A 116 -3.45 -0.80 9.87
N ASN A 117 -4.40 -1.65 10.27
CA ASN A 117 -5.45 -2.12 9.36
C ASN A 117 -6.37 -0.96 8.97
N THR A 118 -6.87 -0.98 7.75
CA THR A 118 -7.74 0.05 7.19
C THR A 118 -8.96 -0.57 6.50
N GLY A 119 -9.82 0.27 5.91
CA GLY A 119 -10.92 -0.23 5.06
C GLY A 119 -10.44 -0.87 3.76
N ARG A 120 -9.20 -0.61 3.33
CA ARG A 120 -8.60 -1.18 2.11
C ARG A 120 -7.78 -2.44 2.37
N ILE A 121 -7.12 -2.51 3.53
CA ILE A 121 -6.22 -3.62 3.83
C ILE A 121 -6.35 -4.09 5.28
N THR A 122 -6.32 -5.41 5.45
CA THR A 122 -5.97 -6.07 6.71
C THR A 122 -4.63 -6.75 6.52
N TRP A 123 -3.60 -6.35 7.25
CA TRP A 123 -2.24 -6.86 7.14
C TRP A 123 -2.16 -8.34 7.55
N SER A 124 -1.46 -9.15 6.76
CA SER A 124 -1.27 -10.57 7.05
C SER A 124 -0.16 -10.76 8.08
N HIS A 125 -0.28 -11.75 8.97
CA HIS A 125 0.84 -12.16 9.82
C HIS A 125 1.93 -12.93 9.06
N VAL A 126 1.59 -13.48 7.90
CA VAL A 126 2.53 -14.15 7.00
C VAL A 126 2.53 -13.38 5.69
N MET A 127 3.58 -12.59 5.47
CA MET A 127 3.69 -11.69 4.33
C MET A 127 4.64 -12.26 3.29
N GLY A 128 4.27 -12.13 2.02
CA GLY A 128 5.23 -12.28 0.92
C GLY A 128 6.19 -11.09 0.86
N ALA A 129 7.27 -11.22 0.10
CA ALA A 129 8.29 -10.17 -0.01
C ALA A 129 7.71 -8.79 -0.37
N GLY A 130 6.78 -8.73 -1.34
CA GLY A 130 6.15 -7.48 -1.76
C GLY A 130 5.27 -6.84 -0.67
N GLU A 131 4.44 -7.62 0.03
CA GLU A 131 3.63 -7.09 1.14
C GLU A 131 4.52 -6.58 2.28
N GLY A 132 5.58 -7.33 2.62
CA GLY A 132 6.54 -6.90 3.64
C GLY A 132 7.30 -5.64 3.25
N GLU A 133 7.63 -5.46 1.97
CA GLU A 133 8.28 -4.25 1.47
C GLU A 133 7.36 -3.02 1.56
N VAL A 134 6.10 -3.15 1.13
CA VAL A 134 5.10 -2.08 1.27
C VAL A 134 4.87 -1.73 2.74
N ARG A 135 4.79 -2.74 3.63
CA ARG A 135 4.68 -2.49 5.08
C ARG A 135 5.85 -1.65 5.60
N ARG A 136 7.09 -1.96 5.20
CA ARG A 136 8.28 -1.20 5.62
C ARG A 136 8.29 0.23 5.09
N GLU A 137 7.90 0.46 3.85
CA GLU A 137 7.79 1.83 3.30
C GLU A 137 6.75 2.67 4.04
N ILE A 138 5.60 2.10 4.36
CA ILE A 138 4.59 2.79 5.18
C ILE A 138 5.13 3.03 6.58
N GLY A 139 5.84 2.06 7.17
CA GLY A 139 6.51 2.24 8.45
C GLY A 139 7.51 3.41 8.45
N ARG A 140 8.30 3.56 7.38
CA ARG A 140 9.21 4.69 7.18
C ARG A 140 8.45 6.02 7.07
N LEU A 141 7.34 6.04 6.34
CA LEU A 141 6.46 7.21 6.26
C LEU A 141 5.93 7.60 7.66
N LEU A 142 5.42 6.63 8.42
CA LEU A 142 4.91 6.85 9.78
C LEU A 142 6.02 7.34 10.72
N GLU A 143 7.20 6.74 10.63
CA GLU A 143 8.38 7.14 11.40
C GLU A 143 8.73 8.62 11.17
N ALA A 144 8.80 9.05 9.91
CA ALA A 144 9.09 10.43 9.53
C ALA A 144 8.02 11.42 10.04
N ARG A 145 6.76 10.99 10.16
CA ARG A 145 5.67 11.82 10.70
C ARG A 145 5.71 11.93 12.21
N ILE A 146 6.20 10.91 12.91
CA ILE A 146 6.46 10.98 14.34
C ILE A 146 7.58 11.99 14.62
N ASP A 147 8.65 12.01 13.80
CA ASP A 147 9.77 12.94 13.99
C ASP A 147 9.37 14.41 13.75
N GLN A 148 8.29 14.65 13.01
CA GLN A 148 7.73 15.98 12.80
C GLN A 148 6.80 16.42 13.95
N ASP A 149 6.66 15.61 15.01
CA ASP A 149 5.83 15.85 16.22
C ASP A 149 4.37 16.26 15.91
N ALA A 150 3.83 15.85 14.76
CA ALA A 150 2.49 16.25 14.33
C ALA A 150 1.39 15.72 15.27
N VAL A 151 1.55 14.49 15.78
CA VAL A 151 0.62 13.82 16.72
C VAL A 151 1.41 12.80 17.56
N ARG A 152 1.07 12.66 18.86
CA ARG A 152 1.76 11.71 19.77
C ARG A 152 1.54 10.25 19.35
N ALA A 153 2.63 9.54 19.05
CA ALA A 153 2.64 8.12 18.72
C ALA A 153 1.85 7.27 19.75
N GLY A 154 1.06 6.32 19.25
CA GLY A 154 0.26 5.39 20.08
C GLY A 154 -1.02 5.98 20.68
N SER A 155 -1.31 7.27 20.48
CA SER A 155 -2.61 7.87 20.82
C SER A 155 -3.71 7.38 19.88
N TRP A 156 -4.98 7.64 20.24
CA TRP A 156 -6.10 7.35 19.34
C TRP A 156 -6.08 8.24 18.10
N GLU A 157 -5.69 9.51 18.25
CA GLU A 157 -5.50 10.48 17.16
C GLU A 157 -4.43 9.99 16.18
N TRP A 158 -3.31 9.48 16.71
CA TRP A 158 -2.26 8.88 15.90
C TRP A 158 -2.76 7.68 15.11
N ARG A 159 -3.56 6.79 15.71
CA ARG A 159 -4.09 5.62 15.00
C ARG A 159 -4.99 6.02 13.83
N ALA A 160 -5.85 7.03 14.01
CA ALA A 160 -6.69 7.53 12.93
C ALA A 160 -5.86 8.17 11.81
N TYR A 161 -4.90 9.02 12.17
CA TYR A 161 -4.00 9.67 11.23
C TYR A 161 -3.11 8.67 10.45
N ALA A 162 -2.57 7.66 11.15
CA ALA A 162 -1.78 6.60 10.53
C ALA A 162 -2.61 5.74 9.57
N ALA A 163 -3.89 5.51 9.85
CA ALA A 163 -4.79 4.80 8.95
C ALA A 163 -5.08 5.61 7.67
N GLU A 164 -5.29 6.92 7.79
CA GLU A 164 -5.45 7.82 6.63
C GLU A 164 -4.20 7.85 5.75
N LEU A 165 -3.02 8.01 6.35
CA LEU A 165 -1.74 7.97 5.61
C LEU A 165 -1.50 6.62 4.94
N THR A 166 -1.85 5.53 5.61
CA THR A 166 -1.75 4.17 5.07
C THR A 166 -2.65 4.01 3.84
N ASP A 167 -3.92 4.42 3.95
CA ASP A 167 -4.88 4.34 2.84
C ASP A 167 -4.48 5.22 1.66
N GLU A 168 -3.96 6.43 1.91
CA GLU A 168 -3.45 7.32 0.88
C GLU A 168 -2.22 6.72 0.17
N PHE A 169 -1.25 6.21 0.94
CA PHE A 169 -0.04 5.61 0.40
C PHE A 169 -0.36 4.43 -0.53
N LEU A 170 -1.29 3.56 -0.13
CA LEU A 170 -1.66 2.36 -0.88
C LEU A 170 -2.20 2.64 -2.29
N VAL A 171 -2.78 3.82 -2.51
CA VAL A 171 -3.39 4.21 -3.80
C VAL A 171 -2.66 5.36 -4.50
N THR A 172 -1.48 5.73 -4.00
CA THR A 172 -0.65 6.78 -4.60
C THR A 172 0.51 6.14 -5.37
N PRO A 173 0.76 6.54 -6.64
CA PRO A 173 1.92 6.07 -7.38
C PRO A 173 3.22 6.34 -6.60
N HIS A 174 4.09 5.34 -6.52
CA HIS A 174 5.32 5.41 -5.73
C HIS A 174 6.53 5.05 -6.58
N GLU A 175 7.63 5.80 -6.43
CA GLU A 175 8.85 5.63 -7.24
C GLU A 175 9.47 4.23 -7.13
N ARG A 176 9.30 3.58 -5.97
CA ARG A 176 9.79 2.22 -5.70
C ARG A 176 9.10 1.15 -6.56
N TRP A 177 7.88 1.42 -7.02
CA TRP A 177 7.14 0.50 -7.88
C TRP A 177 6.56 1.26 -9.09
N PRO A 178 7.41 1.65 -10.06
CA PRO A 178 6.96 2.41 -11.23
C PRO A 178 5.84 1.69 -11.99
N GLY A 179 4.78 2.44 -12.31
CA GLY A 179 3.62 1.92 -13.04
C GLY A 179 2.69 1.02 -12.23
N ARG A 180 2.88 0.89 -10.91
CA ARG A 180 2.01 0.12 -10.03
C ARG A 180 1.71 0.89 -8.75
N LEU A 181 0.51 0.71 -8.23
CA LEU A 181 0.15 1.20 -6.90
C LEU A 181 0.69 0.24 -5.83
N PRO A 182 1.11 0.72 -4.65
CA PRO A 182 1.56 -0.17 -3.57
C PRO A 182 0.52 -1.22 -3.18
N LEU A 183 -0.78 -0.92 -3.27
CA LEU A 183 -1.84 -1.91 -3.06
C LEU A 183 -1.75 -3.09 -4.04
N GLN A 184 -1.49 -2.83 -5.33
CA GLN A 184 -1.36 -3.88 -6.34
C GLN A 184 -0.13 -4.78 -6.04
N VAL A 185 0.94 -4.21 -5.48
CA VAL A 185 2.12 -4.96 -5.04
C VAL A 185 1.77 -5.91 -3.90
N VAL A 186 0.95 -5.47 -2.94
CA VAL A 186 0.45 -6.32 -1.85
C VAL A 186 -0.45 -7.42 -2.39
N GLU A 187 -1.40 -7.10 -3.25
CA GLU A 187 -2.33 -8.06 -3.85
C GLU A 187 -1.58 -9.14 -4.66
N GLU A 188 -0.59 -8.74 -5.46
CA GLU A 188 0.27 -9.67 -6.18
C GLU A 188 1.05 -10.58 -5.22
N ALA A 189 1.65 -10.01 -4.17
CA ALA A 189 2.41 -10.77 -3.18
C ALA A 189 1.54 -11.82 -2.47
N ARG A 190 0.30 -11.45 -2.13
CA ARG A 190 -0.68 -12.35 -1.50
C ARG A 190 -1.15 -13.43 -2.46
N LEU A 191 -1.45 -13.09 -3.70
CA LEU A 191 -1.84 -14.05 -4.72
C LEU A 191 -0.72 -15.07 -4.96
N ARG A 192 0.52 -14.61 -5.11
CA ARG A 192 1.71 -15.49 -5.23
C ARG A 192 1.87 -16.39 -4.01
N LEU A 193 1.78 -15.82 -2.80
CA LEU A 193 1.86 -16.59 -1.57
C LEU A 193 0.78 -17.67 -1.54
N TRP A 194 -0.48 -17.34 -1.81
CA TRP A 194 -1.60 -18.29 -1.83
C TRP A 194 -1.46 -19.37 -2.90
N LEU A 195 -1.00 -19.02 -4.11
CA LEU A 195 -0.78 -19.98 -5.20
C LEU A 195 0.31 -20.97 -4.84
N LEU A 196 1.43 -20.47 -4.30
CA LEU A 196 2.62 -21.26 -4.01
C LEU A 196 2.62 -21.87 -2.61
N HIS A 197 1.65 -21.53 -1.75
CA HIS A 197 1.44 -22.20 -0.49
C HIS A 197 0.80 -23.57 -0.71
N GLY A 198 1.44 -24.62 -0.20
CA GLY A 198 0.97 -26.00 -0.33
C GLY A 198 2.07 -26.99 -0.71
N SER A 199 1.65 -28.19 -1.13
CA SER A 199 2.59 -29.28 -1.45
C SER A 199 3.51 -28.94 -2.63
N PRO A 200 4.69 -29.58 -2.72
CA PRO A 200 5.59 -29.43 -3.86
C PRO A 200 4.89 -29.67 -5.21
N GLY A 201 3.98 -30.65 -5.30
CA GLY A 201 3.21 -30.92 -6.52
C GLY A 201 2.31 -29.77 -6.94
N ARG A 202 1.62 -29.12 -5.99
CA ARG A 202 0.82 -27.91 -6.28
C ARG A 202 1.69 -26.79 -6.82
N ARG A 203 2.87 -26.56 -6.23
CA ARG A 203 3.81 -25.53 -6.71
C ARG A 203 4.25 -25.78 -8.15
N VAL A 204 4.65 -27.02 -8.47
CA VAL A 204 5.05 -27.39 -9.84
C VAL A 204 3.93 -27.13 -10.85
N LEU A 205 2.68 -27.43 -10.50
CA LEU A 205 1.53 -27.22 -11.38
C LEU A 205 1.13 -25.75 -11.53
N LEU A 206 1.18 -24.96 -10.45
CA LEU A 206 0.66 -23.59 -10.44
C LEU A 206 1.71 -22.54 -10.80
N GLN A 207 3.00 -22.81 -10.59
CA GLN A 207 4.06 -21.85 -10.87
C GLN A 207 4.07 -21.33 -12.33
N PRO A 208 3.80 -22.15 -13.36
CA PRO A 208 3.73 -21.68 -14.74
C PRO A 208 2.57 -20.70 -15.02
N VAL A 209 1.46 -20.78 -14.26
CA VAL A 209 0.27 -19.92 -14.47
C VAL A 209 0.28 -18.65 -13.63
N VAL A 210 1.17 -18.54 -12.63
CA VAL A 210 1.30 -17.35 -11.77
C VAL A 210 1.39 -16.06 -12.61
N PRO A 211 2.26 -15.93 -13.63
CA PRO A 211 2.37 -14.70 -14.41
C PRO A 211 1.09 -14.33 -15.18
N GLN A 212 0.26 -15.32 -15.52
CA GLN A 212 -1.01 -15.11 -16.22
C GLN A 212 -2.09 -14.58 -15.27
N LEU A 213 -2.05 -14.99 -14.00
CA LEU A 213 -3.00 -14.58 -12.97
C LEU A 213 -2.62 -13.25 -12.31
N THR A 214 -1.33 -12.90 -12.29
CA THR A 214 -0.83 -11.63 -11.72
C THR A 214 -0.78 -10.50 -12.74
N ARG A 215 -0.94 -10.77 -14.03
CA ARG A 215 -1.01 -9.73 -15.06
C ARG A 215 -2.39 -9.08 -14.97
N GLU A 216 -2.43 -7.76 -14.83
CA GLU A 216 -3.66 -6.99 -15.00
C GLU A 216 -4.21 -7.32 -16.39
N ALA A 217 -5.43 -7.85 -16.45
CA ALA A 217 -6.00 -8.27 -17.71
C ALA A 217 -6.18 -7.02 -18.58
N GLU A 218 -5.42 -6.92 -19.67
CA GLU A 218 -5.69 -5.90 -20.68
C GLU A 218 -7.16 -6.07 -21.10
N PRO A 219 -7.99 -5.02 -20.97
CA PRO A 219 -9.38 -5.11 -21.35
C PRO A 219 -9.42 -5.51 -22.83
N SER A 220 -10.23 -6.52 -23.17
CA SER A 220 -10.32 -6.95 -24.57
C SER A 220 -10.79 -5.78 -25.44
N PRO A 221 -10.43 -5.72 -26.73
CA PRO A 221 -10.97 -4.71 -27.63
C PRO A 221 -12.50 -4.66 -27.63
N GLU A 222 -13.19 -5.79 -27.42
CA GLU A 222 -14.64 -5.79 -27.25
C GLU A 222 -15.08 -5.12 -25.94
N ALA A 223 -14.39 -5.38 -24.83
CA ALA A 223 -14.66 -4.75 -23.54
C ALA A 223 -14.46 -3.23 -23.62
N LEU A 224 -13.40 -2.77 -24.30
CA LEU A 224 -13.18 -1.34 -24.56
C LEU A 224 -14.26 -0.75 -25.47
N ALA A 225 -14.67 -1.46 -26.53
CA ALA A 225 -15.77 -1.04 -27.39
C ALA A 225 -17.11 -0.92 -26.64
N MET A 226 -17.33 -1.68 -25.57
CA MET A 226 -18.51 -1.54 -24.71
C MET A 226 -18.52 -0.22 -23.92
N LEU A 227 -17.37 0.41 -23.69
CA LEU A 227 -17.24 1.68 -22.99
C LEU A 227 -17.40 2.90 -23.92
N GLU A 228 -17.33 2.71 -25.25
CA GLU A 228 -17.47 3.79 -26.24
C GLU A 228 -18.72 4.68 -26.03
N PRO A 229 -19.91 4.15 -25.68
CA PRO A 229 -21.05 5.01 -25.41
C PRO A 229 -20.88 5.93 -24.19
N LEU A 230 -20.11 5.49 -23.18
CA LEU A 230 -19.79 6.30 -22.00
C LEU A 230 -18.83 7.43 -22.40
N ARG A 231 -17.77 7.11 -23.14
CA ARG A 231 -16.79 8.08 -23.64
C ARG A 231 -17.44 9.13 -24.54
N TRP A 232 -18.21 8.69 -25.52
CA TRP A 232 -18.94 9.57 -26.43
C TRP A 232 -19.90 10.52 -25.69
N LEU A 233 -20.58 10.02 -24.66
CA LEU A 233 -21.48 10.85 -23.85
C LEU A 233 -20.69 11.86 -23.01
N LEU A 234 -19.59 11.44 -22.38
CA LEU A 234 -18.70 12.32 -21.63
C LEU A 234 -18.17 13.48 -22.49
N GLU A 235 -17.73 13.21 -23.72
CA GLU A 235 -17.25 14.24 -24.66
C GLU A 235 -18.31 15.32 -24.93
N ARG A 236 -19.56 14.92 -25.11
CA ARG A 236 -20.68 15.85 -25.34
C ARG A 236 -21.08 16.66 -24.11
N LEU A 237 -20.79 16.13 -22.92
CA LEU A 237 -21.06 16.82 -21.67
C LEU A 237 -19.98 17.84 -21.31
N ARG A 238 -18.81 17.84 -21.97
CA ARG A 238 -17.71 18.79 -21.66
C ARG A 238 -18.12 20.26 -21.75
N ALA A 239 -18.92 20.62 -22.74
CA ALA A 239 -19.39 21.99 -22.95
C ALA A 239 -20.66 22.35 -22.13
N GLY A 240 -21.17 21.41 -21.32
CA GLY A 240 -22.41 21.59 -20.57
C GLY A 240 -23.65 21.39 -21.44
N LEU A 241 -24.32 20.25 -21.27
CA LEU A 241 -25.54 19.89 -21.99
C LEU A 241 -26.78 20.30 -21.22
N VAL A 242 -27.69 21.04 -21.85
CA VAL A 242 -29.00 21.36 -21.26
C VAL A 242 -29.91 20.14 -21.31
N LEU A 243 -30.36 19.70 -20.14
CA LEU A 243 -31.32 18.61 -19.99
C LEU A 243 -32.75 19.10 -20.26
N THR A 244 -33.63 18.18 -20.61
CA THR A 244 -35.07 18.45 -20.76
C THR A 244 -35.69 18.91 -19.42
N LYS A 245 -36.95 19.35 -19.46
CA LYS A 245 -37.67 19.77 -18.24
C LYS A 245 -37.76 18.65 -17.19
N THR A 246 -37.71 17.39 -17.62
CA THR A 246 -37.76 16.21 -16.76
C THR A 246 -36.38 15.69 -16.35
N GLY A 247 -35.31 16.45 -16.60
CA GLY A 247 -33.94 16.05 -16.26
C GLY A 247 -33.37 14.94 -17.16
N ARG A 248 -33.96 14.75 -18.34
CA ARG A 248 -33.57 13.73 -19.32
C ARG A 248 -32.64 14.28 -20.38
N LEU A 249 -31.94 13.40 -21.06
CA LEU A 249 -31.14 13.75 -22.23
C LEU A 249 -32.05 14.27 -23.36
N PRO A 250 -31.68 15.39 -24.02
CA PRO A 250 -32.44 15.93 -25.14
C PRO A 250 -32.32 15.04 -26.38
N LEU A 251 -33.31 15.13 -27.28
CA LEU A 251 -33.32 14.38 -28.54
C LEU A 251 -32.09 14.64 -29.43
N SER A 252 -31.50 15.84 -29.32
CA SER A 252 -30.24 16.19 -29.99
C SER A 252 -29.04 15.33 -29.58
N VAL A 253 -29.15 14.59 -28.47
CA VAL A 253 -28.17 13.60 -28.02
C VAL A 253 -28.70 12.17 -28.15
N VAL A 254 -29.98 11.94 -27.85
CA VAL A 254 -30.58 10.61 -27.90
C VAL A 254 -30.59 10.03 -29.33
N THR A 255 -30.98 10.83 -30.33
CA THR A 255 -31.07 10.34 -31.72
C THR A 255 -29.69 10.01 -32.32
N PRO A 256 -28.65 10.88 -32.20
CA PRO A 256 -27.31 10.53 -32.65
C PRO A 256 -26.71 9.33 -31.93
N ALA A 257 -26.92 9.19 -30.62
CA ALA A 257 -26.42 8.04 -29.85
C ALA A 257 -27.04 6.73 -30.36
N ALA A 258 -28.36 6.72 -30.55
CA ALA A 258 -29.06 5.53 -30.99
C ALA A 258 -28.68 5.11 -32.41
N ALA A 259 -28.38 6.08 -33.29
CA ALA A 259 -27.87 5.80 -34.63
C ALA A 259 -26.44 5.25 -34.57
N LEU A 260 -25.56 5.92 -33.83
CA LEU A 260 -24.13 5.57 -33.76
C LEU A 260 -23.88 4.18 -33.15
N PHE A 261 -24.61 3.82 -32.10
CA PHE A 261 -24.41 2.56 -31.38
C PHE A 261 -25.38 1.45 -31.79
N GLY A 262 -26.12 1.63 -32.89
CA GLY A 262 -27.06 0.63 -33.39
C GLY A 262 -28.20 0.31 -32.42
N TRP A 263 -28.63 1.28 -31.60
CA TRP A 263 -29.75 1.14 -30.67
C TRP A 263 -31.08 1.61 -31.26
N THR A 264 -31.05 2.08 -32.51
CA THR A 264 -32.25 2.41 -33.28
C THR A 264 -32.98 1.11 -33.64
N ARG A 265 -34.31 1.12 -33.46
CA ARG A 265 -35.18 0.02 -33.93
C ARG A 265 -35.72 0.38 -35.32
N ASP A 266 -36.99 0.10 -35.59
CA ASP A 266 -37.64 0.39 -36.88
C ASP A 266 -37.75 1.91 -37.18
N ARG A 267 -37.66 2.76 -36.15
CA ARG A 267 -37.73 4.22 -36.27
C ARG A 267 -36.78 4.92 -35.30
N PRO A 268 -36.40 6.18 -35.57
CA PRO A 268 -35.66 7.00 -34.62
C PRO A 268 -36.37 7.12 -33.26
N PRO A 269 -35.61 7.13 -32.14
CA PRO A 269 -36.20 7.27 -30.81
C PRO A 269 -36.83 8.65 -30.62
N ARG A 270 -37.99 8.67 -29.97
CA ARG A 270 -38.74 9.91 -29.62
C ARG A 270 -38.47 10.39 -28.19
N SER A 271 -37.77 9.60 -27.38
CA SER A 271 -37.34 9.99 -26.04
C SER A 271 -36.17 9.12 -25.56
N GLU A 272 -35.47 9.59 -24.52
CA GLU A 272 -34.41 8.83 -23.85
C GLU A 272 -34.89 7.44 -23.35
N GLN A 273 -36.17 7.33 -22.95
CA GLN A 273 -36.74 6.07 -22.46
C GLN A 273 -36.84 4.99 -23.54
N GLU A 274 -36.91 5.37 -24.81
CA GLU A 274 -36.86 4.42 -25.93
C GLU A 274 -35.44 3.86 -26.15
N VAL A 275 -34.43 4.39 -25.44
CA VAL A 275 -33.03 3.96 -25.47
C VAL A 275 -32.51 3.66 -24.04
N PRO A 276 -32.92 2.53 -23.42
CA PRO A 276 -32.55 2.22 -22.03
C PRO A 276 -31.05 2.17 -21.76
N ARG A 277 -30.26 1.71 -22.76
CA ARG A 277 -28.79 1.67 -22.66
C ARG A 277 -28.17 3.06 -22.47
N LEU A 278 -28.72 4.08 -23.14
CA LEU A 278 -28.27 5.46 -22.99
C LEU A 278 -28.64 6.02 -21.61
N SER A 279 -29.85 5.72 -21.14
CA SER A 279 -30.29 6.07 -19.77
C SER A 279 -29.37 5.46 -18.72
N ALA A 280 -29.04 4.17 -18.87
CA ALA A 280 -28.15 3.44 -17.97
C ALA A 280 -26.72 4.00 -18.00
N ALA A 281 -26.20 4.32 -19.20
CA ALA A 281 -24.91 4.97 -19.36
C ALA A 281 -24.85 6.31 -18.63
N PHE A 282 -25.87 7.17 -18.80
CA PHE A 282 -25.92 8.46 -18.13
C PHE A 282 -26.03 8.32 -16.60
N ALA A 283 -26.81 7.35 -16.11
CA ALA A 283 -26.92 7.06 -14.69
C ALA A 283 -25.57 6.56 -14.10
N LEU A 284 -24.87 5.68 -14.82
CA LEU A 284 -23.58 5.15 -14.41
C LEU A 284 -22.52 6.26 -14.30
N LEU A 285 -22.43 7.13 -15.30
CA LEU A 285 -21.50 8.28 -15.27
C LEU A 285 -21.74 9.22 -14.08
N ARG A 286 -23.00 9.37 -13.67
CA ARG A 286 -23.37 10.16 -12.49
C ARG A 286 -23.00 9.44 -11.20
N ALA A 287 -23.31 8.16 -11.10
CA ALA A 287 -22.98 7.34 -9.93
C ALA A 287 -21.45 7.28 -9.70
N ALA A 288 -20.68 7.24 -10.79
CA ALA A 288 -19.22 7.29 -10.77
C ALA A 288 -18.62 8.70 -10.51
N GLY A 289 -19.45 9.74 -10.34
CA GLY A 289 -18.98 11.11 -10.10
C GLY A 289 -18.28 11.78 -11.30
N LEU A 290 -18.41 11.20 -12.50
CA LEU A 290 -17.82 11.72 -13.74
C LEU A 290 -18.64 12.88 -14.32
N VAL A 291 -19.92 12.93 -13.98
CA VAL A 291 -20.87 13.94 -14.44
C VAL A 291 -21.62 14.54 -13.26
N ARG A 292 -21.75 15.86 -13.26
CA ARG A 292 -22.57 16.60 -12.30
C ARG A 292 -23.69 17.34 -13.02
N ILE A 293 -24.84 17.47 -12.34
CA ILE A 293 -25.99 18.23 -12.83
C ILE A 293 -26.17 19.45 -11.95
N GLU A 294 -26.28 20.62 -12.57
CA GLU A 294 -26.58 21.87 -11.89
C GLU A 294 -27.48 22.73 -12.77
N HIS A 295 -28.53 23.33 -12.21
CA HIS A 295 -29.47 24.19 -12.96
C HIS A 295 -29.95 23.57 -14.30
N ARG A 296 -30.25 22.26 -14.30
CA ARG A 296 -30.62 21.46 -15.48
C ARG A 296 -29.56 21.38 -16.59
N ARG A 297 -28.29 21.67 -16.28
CA ARG A 297 -27.16 21.41 -17.16
C ARG A 297 -26.32 20.28 -16.59
N ALA A 298 -26.00 19.30 -17.45
CA ALA A 298 -25.07 18.24 -17.14
C ALA A 298 -23.70 18.59 -17.69
N TYR A 299 -22.66 18.51 -16.86
CA TYR A 299 -21.27 18.78 -17.26
C TYR A 299 -20.32 17.73 -16.70
N THR A 300 -19.19 17.53 -17.38
CA THR A 300 -18.12 16.65 -16.90
C THR A 300 -17.42 17.26 -15.69
N THR A 301 -17.06 16.42 -14.73
CA THR A 301 -16.21 16.81 -13.59
C THR A 301 -14.74 16.78 -13.99
N ALA A 302 -13.83 17.22 -13.11
CA ALA A 302 -12.40 17.05 -13.31
C ALA A 302 -12.01 15.57 -13.50
N LEU A 303 -12.67 14.66 -12.77
CA LEU A 303 -12.52 13.21 -12.94
C LEU A 303 -13.03 12.76 -14.31
N GLY A 304 -14.22 13.24 -14.73
CA GLY A 304 -14.76 12.97 -16.06
C GLY A 304 -13.85 13.44 -17.20
N ASN A 305 -13.19 14.60 -17.06
CA ASN A 305 -12.25 15.10 -18.06
C ASN A 305 -10.96 14.26 -18.13
N ARG A 306 -10.48 13.73 -17.01
CA ARG A 306 -9.33 12.80 -16.99
C ARG A 306 -9.67 11.49 -17.70
N ALA A 307 -10.85 10.93 -17.43
CA ALA A 307 -11.32 9.70 -18.07
C ALA A 307 -11.48 9.77 -19.61
N ILE A 308 -11.55 10.99 -20.18
CA ILE A 308 -11.56 11.19 -21.65
C ILE A 308 -10.13 11.26 -22.22
N GLY A 309 -9.16 11.72 -21.41
CA GLY A 309 -7.78 11.98 -21.82
C GLY A 309 -6.84 10.80 -21.69
N GLU A 310 -7.20 9.79 -20.90
CA GLU A 310 -6.49 8.51 -20.85
C GLU A 310 -6.94 7.66 -22.05
N PRO A 311 -6.01 7.23 -22.95
CA PRO A 311 -6.34 6.19 -23.90
C PRO A 311 -6.70 4.92 -23.12
N ALA A 312 -7.80 4.30 -23.53
CA ALA A 312 -8.30 3.03 -22.99
C ALA A 312 -7.32 1.87 -23.24
#